data_AF-A0A2G1BQQ1-F1
#
_entry.id   AF-A0A2G1BQQ1-F1
#
_cell.length_a   1.000
_cell.length_b   1.000
_cell.length_c   1.000
_cell.angle_alpha   90.00
_cell.angle_beta   90.00
_cell.angle_gamma   90.00
#
_symmetry.space_group_name_H-M   'P 1'
#
loop_
_entity.id
_entity.type
_entity.pdbx_description
1 polymer ?
#
loop_
_entity_poly.entity_id
_entity_poly.type
_entity_poly.pdbx_seq_one_letter_code
_entity_poly.pdbx_strand_id
1 'polypeptide(L)' 'VDVVFTEVSNTVVDGCGEIVRQWESTDNCGNTVSHTQTITVTDTTAPVLSSEPGDVSVDCEAIPAVPTITASSRRSV' A
#
# COMPACT_ATOMS: atom_id res chain seq x y z
N VAL A 1 -31.16 -10.89 15.67
CA VAL A 1 -30.04 -11.30 14.80
C VAL A 1 -28.82 -10.60 15.32
N ASP A 2 -27.82 -11.36 15.75
CA ASP A 2 -26.57 -10.86 16.27
C ASP A 2 -25.46 -11.14 15.28
N VAL A 3 -24.54 -10.20 15.10
CA VAL A 3 -23.37 -10.37 14.25
C VAL A 3 -22.13 -10.14 15.10
N VAL A 4 -21.27 -11.14 15.15
CA VAL A 4 -19.97 -11.06 15.81
C VAL A 4 -18.89 -10.88 14.75
N PHE A 5 -18.04 -9.89 14.98
CA PHE A 5 -16.89 -9.57 14.15
C PHE A 5 -15.61 -9.89 14.91
N THR A 6 -14.72 -10.65 14.26
CA THR A 6 -13.38 -10.94 14.79
C THR A 6 -12.34 -10.67 13.72
N GLU A 7 -11.39 -9.79 14.02
CA GLU A 7 -10.17 -9.68 13.21
C GLU A 7 -9.22 -10.82 13.61
N VAL A 8 -8.88 -11.66 12.63
CA VAL A 8 -8.03 -12.83 12.83
C VAL A 8 -6.56 -12.44 12.64
N SER A 9 -6.27 -11.67 11.60
CA SER A 9 -4.93 -11.18 11.34
C SER A 9 -4.94 -9.89 10.53
N ASN A 10 -3.87 -9.12 10.70
CA ASN A 10 -3.56 -7.95 9.91
C ASN A 10 -2.05 -7.92 9.66
N THR A 11 -1.65 -8.15 8.42
CA THR A 11 -0.25 -8.17 7.99
C THR A 11 0.12 -6.94 7.17
N VAL A 12 -0.74 -5.92 7.17
CA VAL A 12 -0.52 -4.71 6.37
C VAL A 12 0.68 -3.95 6.91
N VAL A 13 1.74 -3.93 6.12
CA VAL A 13 2.95 -3.16 6.37
C VAL A 13 3.23 -2.35 5.11
N ASP A 14 3.42 -1.04 5.31
CA ASP A 14 3.86 -0.16 4.25
C ASP A 14 2.96 -0.21 2.99
N GLY A 15 1.64 -0.14 3.23
CA GLY A 15 0.62 -0.12 2.17
C GLY A 15 0.35 -1.47 1.49
N CYS A 16 1.01 -2.55 1.91
CA CYS A 16 0.83 -3.88 1.33
C CYS A 16 0.57 -4.93 2.40
N GLY A 17 -0.32 -5.89 2.12
CA GLY A 17 -0.53 -7.04 2.99
C GLY A 17 -1.95 -7.56 2.91
N GLU A 18 -2.34 -8.33 3.92
CA GLU A 18 -3.67 -8.94 4.00
C GLU A 18 -4.31 -8.71 5.36
N ILE A 19 -5.63 -8.59 5.35
CA ILE A 19 -6.47 -8.57 6.55
C ILE A 19 -7.43 -9.75 6.44
N VAL A 20 -7.42 -10.61 7.45
CA VAL A 20 -8.34 -11.75 7.55
C VAL A 20 -9.33 -11.50 8.67
N ARG A 21 -10.61 -11.61 8.35
CA ARG A 21 -11.73 -11.37 9.26
C ARG A 21 -12.68 -12.56 9.27
N GLN A 22 -13.23 -12.84 10.43
CA GLN A 22 -14.29 -13.81 10.60
C GLN A 22 -15.57 -13.12 11.05
N TRP A 23 -16.66 -13.48 10.39
CA TRP A 23 -18.00 -13.01 10.69
C TRP A 23 -18.83 -14.19 11.15
N GLU A 24 -19.55 -14.04 12.25
CA GLU A 24 -20.54 -15.00 12.69
C GLU A 24 -21.89 -14.30 12.85
N SER A 25 -22.94 -14.86 12.26
CA SER A 25 -24.29 -14.31 12.32
C SER A 25 -25.22 -15.34 12.96
N THR A 26 -25.97 -14.90 13.97
CA THR A 26 -26.94 -15.71 14.72
C THR A 26 -28.33 -15.13 14.53
N ASP A 27 -29.27 -15.91 14.01
CA ASP A 27 -30.66 -15.45 13.87
C ASP A 27 -31.46 -15.55 15.19
N ASN A 28 -32.68 -15.00 15.20
CA ASN A 28 -33.55 -15.03 16.38
C ASN A 28 -34.04 -16.43 16.76
N CYS A 29 -33.88 -17.42 15.88
CA CYS A 29 -34.21 -18.81 16.12
C CYS A 29 -33.01 -19.60 16.69
N GLY A 30 -31.83 -18.95 16.82
CA GLY A 30 -30.60 -19.55 17.32
C GLY A 30 -29.76 -20.25 16.24
N ASN A 31 -30.09 -20.12 14.96
CA ASN A 31 -29.25 -20.66 13.88
C ASN A 31 -28.03 -19.77 13.69
N THR A 32 -26.85 -20.38 13.59
CA THR A 32 -25.58 -19.68 13.40
C THR A 32 -24.95 -20.00 12.04
N VAL A 33 -24.29 -19.01 11.44
CA VAL A 33 -23.48 -19.18 10.23
C VAL A 33 -22.20 -18.36 10.35
N SER A 34 -21.09 -18.89 9.87
CA SER A 34 -19.80 -18.19 9.84
C SER A 34 -19.26 -18.00 8.43
N HIS A 35 -18.53 -16.91 8.23
CA HIS A 35 -17.89 -16.56 6.97
C HIS A 35 -16.52 -15.93 7.20
N THR A 36 -15.53 -16.34 6.41
CA THR A 36 -14.18 -15.76 6.41
C THR A 36 -14.04 -14.79 5.25
N GLN A 37 -13.67 -13.55 5.55
CA GLN A 37 -13.36 -12.52 4.58
C GLN A 37 -11.84 -12.30 4.55
N THR A 38 -11.24 -12.45 3.37
CA THR A 38 -9.85 -12.06 3.10
C THR A 38 -9.84 -10.76 2.31
N ILE A 39 -9.12 -9.76 2.81
CA ILE A 39 -8.97 -8.44 2.18
C ILE A 39 -7.50 -8.26 1.82
N THR A 40 -7.20 -8.11 0.54
CA THR A 40 -5.85 -7.84 0.05
C THR A 40 -5.64 -6.34 -0.12
N VAL A 41 -4.57 -5.80 0.46
CA VAL A 41 -4.17 -4.39 0.37
C VAL A 41 -2.93 -4.29 -0.49
N THR A 42 -2.96 -3.45 -1.51
CA THR A 42 -1.84 -3.23 -2.45
C THR A 42 -1.54 -1.74 -2.62
N ASP A 43 -0.25 -1.38 -2.59
CA ASP A 43 0.18 -0.05 -3.01
C ASP A 43 0.21 0.05 -4.53
N THR A 44 -0.50 1.04 -5.06
CA THR A 44 -0.59 1.34 -6.50
C THR A 44 0.01 2.70 -6.85
N THR A 45 0.61 3.39 -5.87
CA THR A 45 1.16 4.73 -6.04
C THR A 45 2.59 4.64 -6.55
N ALA A 46 2.82 5.09 -7.78
CA ALA A 46 4.18 5.20 -8.31
C ALA A 46 4.99 6.27 -7.52
N PRO A 47 6.31 6.09 -7.35
CA PRO A 47 7.16 7.14 -6.82
C PRO A 47 7.18 8.35 -7.74
N VAL A 48 7.35 9.53 -7.17
CA VAL A 48 7.48 10.79 -7.92
C VAL A 48 8.95 11.21 -7.94
N LEU A 49 9.45 11.54 -9.13
CA LEU A 49 10.78 12.12 -9.30
C LEU A 49 10.77 13.58 -8.83
N SER A 50 11.81 13.99 -8.11
CA SER A 50 11.99 15.37 -7.64
C SER A 50 12.13 16.39 -8.78
N SER A 51 12.74 15.98 -9.88
CA SER A 51 12.79 16.75 -11.14
C SER A 51 13.23 15.84 -12.29
N GLU A 52 12.96 16.28 -13.51
CA GLU A 52 13.57 15.73 -14.72
C GLU A 52 14.70 16.67 -15.14
N PRO A 53 15.96 16.19 -15.24
CA PRO A 53 17.05 17.03 -15.66
C PRO A 53 16.89 17.38 -17.15
N GLY A 54 16.92 18.68 -17.46
CA GLY A 54 16.90 19.15 -18.84
C GLY A 54 18.25 18.95 -19.53
N ASP A 55 18.22 18.91 -20.87
CA ASP A 55 19.42 18.88 -21.68
C ASP A 55 20.26 20.14 -21.47
N VAL A 56 21.58 19.98 -21.40
CA VAL A 56 22.54 21.08 -21.32
C VAL A 56 23.58 20.93 -22.42
N SER A 57 23.81 22.00 -23.19
CA SER A 57 24.93 22.08 -24.13
C SER A 57 26.08 22.82 -23.47
N VAL A 58 27.27 22.21 -23.50
CA VAL A 58 28.45 22.69 -22.78
C VAL A 58 29.67 22.63 -23.68
N ASP A 59 30.58 23.58 -23.47
CA ASP A 59 31.92 23.51 -24.06
C ASP A 59 32.73 22.38 -23.41
N CYS A 60 33.71 21.84 -24.14
CA CYS A 60 34.51 20.68 -23.71
C CYS A 60 35.20 20.87 -22.33
N GLU A 61 35.44 22.10 -21.91
CA GLU A 61 36.09 22.45 -20.63
C GLU A 61 35.10 22.90 -19.53
N ALA A 62 33.80 23.00 -19.84
CA ALA A 62 32.78 23.57 -18.94
C ALA A 62 31.64 22.59 -18.61
N ILE A 63 31.98 21.31 -18.37
CA ILE A 63 30.99 20.27 -18.03
C ILE A 63 30.52 20.47 -16.57
N PRO A 64 29.22 20.72 -16.32
CA PRO A 64 28.68 20.89 -14.98
C PRO A 64 28.60 19.56 -14.23
N ALA A 65 28.52 19.65 -12.90
CA ALA A 65 28.29 18.48 -12.06
C ALA A 65 26.92 17.85 -12.37
N VAL A 66 26.85 16.53 -12.26
CA VAL A 66 25.60 15.78 -12.46
C VAL A 66 24.54 16.23 -11.45
N PRO A 67 23.32 16.56 -11.89
CA PRO A 67 22.24 16.88 -10.96
C PRO A 67 21.85 15.64 -10.16
N THR A 68 21.56 15.83 -8.87
CA THR A 68 21.04 14.74 -8.03
C THR A 68 19.53 14.70 -8.16
N ILE A 69 19.00 13.59 -8.66
CA ILE A 69 17.56 13.33 -8.75
C ILE A 69 17.18 12.32 -7.66
N THR A 70 16.27 12.71 -6.77
CA THR A 70 15.67 11.80 -5.79
C THR A 70 14.28 11.35 -6.24
N ALA A 71 13.92 10.12 -5.92
CA ALA A 71 12.56 9.61 -6.04
C ALA A 71 11.93 9.56 -4.64
N SER A 72 10.72 10.06 -4.50
CA SER A 72 9.97 9.99 -3.25
C SER A 72 8.83 8.97 -3.40
N SER A 73 8.83 7.94 -2.56
CA SER A 73 7.71 7.01 -2.39
C SER A 73 7.15 7.12 -0.99
N ARG A 74 5.85 6.87 -0.84
CA ARG A 74 5.26 6.66 0.50
C ARG A 74 5.67 5.32 1.11
N ARG A 75 6.21 4.43 0.27
CA ARG A 75 6.81 3.15 0.65
C ARG A 75 8.14 3.39 1.38
N SER A 76 8.22 3.04 2.65
CA SER A 76 9.47 3.02 3.41
C SER A 76 10.28 1.78 3.02
N VAL A 77 11.26 1.97 2.13
CA VAL A 77 12.32 0.97 1.87
C VAL A 77 13.24 0.85 3.08
#